data_AF-A0A080M4G7-F1
#
_entry.id   AF-A0A080M4G7-F1
#
_cell.length_a   1.000
_cell.length_b   1.000
_cell.length_c   1.000
_cell.angle_alpha   90.00
_cell.angle_beta   90.00
_cell.angle_gamma   90.00
#
_symmetry.space_group_name_H-M   'P 1'
#
loop_
_entity.id
_entity.type
_entity.pdbx_description
1 polymer ?
#
loop_
_entity_poly.entity_id
_entity_poly.type
_entity_poly.pdbx_seq_one_letter_code
_entity_poly.pdbx_strand_id
1 'polypeptide(L)' 'MFGLTEEQISDFGMTFGVGAFMLFMLFIIGEIAWKAKAGRTGTIVLFFVLSFGMVGFIAKTILEKLWKM' A
#
# COMPACT_ATOMS: atom_id res chain seq x y z
N MET A 1 2.83 -33.10 2.64
CA MET A 1 3.19 -31.66 2.59
C MET A 1 2.06 -30.97 1.86
N PHE A 2 1.46 -29.94 2.46
CA PHE A 2 0.22 -29.30 1.98
C PHE A 2 0.29 -29.05 0.47
N GLY A 3 -0.60 -29.70 -0.30
CA GLY A 3 -0.67 -29.63 -1.76
C GLY A 3 -1.17 -28.30 -2.30
N LEU A 4 -0.68 -27.19 -1.75
CA LEU A 4 -0.81 -25.85 -2.31
C LEU A 4 0.27 -25.68 -3.37
N THR A 5 -0.09 -25.26 -4.57
CA THR A 5 0.90 -24.99 -5.62
C THR A 5 1.76 -23.79 -5.20
N GLU A 6 3.05 -23.81 -5.55
CA GLU A 6 3.99 -22.71 -5.28
C GLU A 6 3.45 -21.37 -5.79
N GLU A 7 2.74 -21.43 -6.92
CA GLU A 7 2.05 -20.32 -7.55
C GLU A 7 0.96 -19.71 -6.65
N GLN A 8 0.14 -20.53 -5.98
CA GLN A 8 -0.89 -20.05 -5.06
C GLN A 8 -0.31 -19.36 -3.82
N ILE A 9 0.79 -19.89 -3.29
CA ILE A 9 1.47 -19.31 -2.13
C ILE A 9 2.11 -17.96 -2.53
N SER A 10 2.72 -17.90 -3.71
CA SER A 10 3.30 -16.68 -4.28
C SER A 10 2.24 -15.60 -4.50
N ASP A 11 1.12 -15.94 -5.15
CA ASP A 11 0.03 -15.00 -5.41
C ASP A 11 -0.60 -14.47 -4.12
N PHE A 12 -0.79 -15.34 -3.13
CA PHE A 12 -1.28 -14.93 -1.82
C PHE A 12 -0.29 -14.00 -1.11
N GLY A 13 1.01 -14.34 -1.10
CA GLY A 13 2.05 -13.50 -0.51
C GLY A 13 2.20 -12.15 -1.20
N MET A 14 2.13 -12.12 -2.52
CA MET A 14 2.21 -10.90 -3.33
C MET A 14 0.97 -10.01 -3.13
N THR A 15 -0.22 -10.60 -3.03
CA THR A 15 -1.44 -9.80 -2.87
C THR A 15 -1.61 -9.32 -1.43
N PHE A 16 -1.56 -10.25 -0.47
CA PHE A 16 -1.84 -9.96 0.93
C PHE A 16 -0.63 -9.35 1.63
N GLY A 17 0.58 -9.87 1.39
CA GLY A 17 1.80 -9.36 2.01
C GLY A 17 2.12 -7.93 1.57
N VAL A 18 2.10 -7.65 0.26
CA VAL A 18 2.34 -6.30 -0.26
C VAL A 18 1.21 -5.35 0.17
N GLY A 19 -0.05 -5.81 0.15
CA GLY A 19 -1.20 -5.05 0.65
C GLY A 19 -1.06 -4.65 2.12
N ALA A 20 -0.64 -5.58 2.98
CA ALA A 20 -0.42 -5.34 4.40
C ALA A 20 0.76 -4.36 4.64
N PHE A 21 1.87 -4.51 3.91
CA PHE A 21 3.00 -3.58 3.99
C PHE A 21 2.63 -2.16 3.55
N MET A 22 1.78 -2.03 2.53
CA MET A 22 1.23 -0.74 2.12
C MET A 22 0.40 -0.08 3.22
N LEU A 23 -0.48 -0.82 3.89
CA LEU A 23 -1.23 -0.30 5.03
C LEU A 23 -0.30 0.11 6.18
N PHE A 24 0.75 -0.67 6.45
CA PHE A 24 1.75 -0.32 7.46
C PHE A 24 2.49 0.99 7.14
N MET A 25 2.76 1.27 5.85
CA MET A 25 3.33 2.56 5.44
C MET A 25 2.43 3.75 5.79
N LEU A 26 1.11 3.63 5.68
CA LEU A 26 0.18 4.70 6.12
C LEU A 26 0.28 4.95 7.63
N PHE A 27 0.50 3.90 8.42
CA PHE A 27 0.71 4.02 9.85
C PHE A 27 2.01 4.77 10.18
N ILE A 28 3.09 4.44 9.48
CA ILE A 28 4.38 5.14 9.59
C ILE A 28 4.23 6.63 9.21
N ILE A 29 3.49 6.94 8.14
CA ILE A 29 3.22 8.33 7.73
C ILE A 29 2.52 9.11 8.84
N GLY A 30 1.55 8.48 9.50
CA GLY A 30 0.87 9.05 10.66
C GLY A 30 1.82 9.31 11.83
N GLU A 31 2.67 8.34 12.15
CA GLU A 31 3.68 8.48 13.18
C GLU A 31 4.67 9.62 12.87
N ILE A 32 5.12 9.73 11.63
CA ILE A 32 6.00 10.81 11.16
C ILE A 32 5.29 12.15 11.28
N ALA A 33 4.02 12.27 10.87
CA ALA A 33 3.27 13.52 10.97
C ALA A 33 3.13 13.98 12.44
N TRP A 34 2.92 13.05 13.37
CA TRP A 34 2.90 13.36 14.81
C TRP A 34 4.28 13.75 15.34
N LYS A 35 5.33 12.99 15.02
CA LYS A 35 6.71 13.28 15.45
C LYS A 35 7.22 14.62 14.88
N ALA A 36 6.82 14.96 13.66
CA ALA A 36 7.16 16.21 13.01
C ALA A 36 6.37 17.43 13.54
N LYS A 37 5.41 17.23 14.47
CA LYS A 37 4.44 18.25 14.89
C LYS A 37 3.77 18.93 13.69
N ALA A 38 3.48 18.16 12.66
CA ALA A 38 2.75 18.67 11.51
C ALA A 38 1.37 19.16 11.99
N GLY A 39 1.07 20.44 11.78
CA GLY A 39 -0.26 20.97 12.06
C GLY A 39 -1.31 20.32 11.15
N ARG A 40 -2.59 20.63 11.34
CA ARG A 40 -3.70 20.01 10.59
C ARG A 40 -3.49 20.02 9.07
N THR A 41 -3.08 21.15 8.51
CA THR A 41 -2.78 21.27 7.07
C THR A 41 -1.53 20.49 6.67
N GLY A 42 -0.49 20.50 7.52
CA GLY A 42 0.75 19.77 7.29
C GLY A 42 0.56 18.27 7.27
N THR A 43 -0.23 17.70 8.19
CA THR A 43 -0.57 16.27 8.22
C THR A 43 -1.34 15.86 6.97
N ILE A 44 -2.30 16.68 6.51
CA ILE A 44 -3.07 16.40 5.28
C ILE A 44 -2.14 16.38 4.06
N VAL A 45 -1.26 17.38 3.93
CA VAL A 45 -0.31 17.45 2.81
C VAL A 45 0.70 16.31 2.87
N LEU A 46 1.23 15.98 4.05
CA LEU A 46 2.14 14.86 4.26
C LEU A 46 1.49 13.53 3.87
N PHE A 47 0.27 13.28 4.35
CA PHE A 47 -0.48 12.09 3.95
C PHE A 47 -0.71 12.08 2.45
N PHE A 48 -1.18 13.16 1.87
CA PHE A 48 -1.49 13.24 0.45
C PHE A 48 -0.26 12.93 -0.42
N VAL A 49 0.87 13.62 -0.18
CA VAL A 49 2.09 13.45 -0.99
C VAL A 49 2.72 12.08 -0.81
N LEU A 50 2.88 11.60 0.44
CA LEU A 50 3.56 10.34 0.69
C LEU A 50 2.71 9.13 0.30
N SER A 51 1.39 9.20 0.49
CA SER A 51 0.48 8.12 0.05
C SER A 51 0.14 8.19 -1.44
N PHE A 52 0.46 9.27 -2.15
CA PHE A 52 0.23 9.40 -3.60
C PHE A 52 0.89 8.27 -4.40
N GLY A 53 2.12 7.87 -4.01
CA GLY A 53 2.82 6.75 -4.63
C GLY A 53 2.07 5.42 -4.48
N MET A 54 1.41 5.20 -3.34
CA MET A 54 0.58 4.01 -3.11
C MET A 54 -0.70 4.05 -3.93
N VAL A 55 -1.34 5.22 -4.05
CA VAL A 55 -2.54 5.39 -4.90
C VAL A 55 -2.20 5.08 -6.36
N GLY A 56 -1.04 5.53 -6.85
CA GLY A 56 -0.55 5.20 -8.19
C GLY A 56 -0.32 3.71 -8.39
N PHE A 57 0.23 3.02 -7.40
CA PHE A 57 0.38 1.56 -7.42
C PHE A 57 -0.97 0.84 -7.52
N ILE A 58 -1.95 1.23 -6.70
CA ILE A 58 -3.30 0.66 -6.74
C ILE A 58 -3.96 0.95 -8.09
N ALA A 59 -3.85 2.17 -8.60
CA ALA A 59 -4.39 2.54 -9.91
C ALA A 59 -3.78 1.68 -11.03
N LYS A 60 -2.45 1.46 -11.02
CA LYS A 60 -1.78 0.54 -11.95
C LYS A 60 -2.35 -0.87 -11.84
N THR A 61 -2.49 -1.41 -10.62
CA THR A 61 -3.02 -2.77 -10.42
C THR A 61 -4.45 -2.91 -10.94
N ILE A 62 -5.30 -1.91 -10.71
CA ILE A 62 -6.68 -1.90 -11.23
C ILE A 62 -6.67 -1.79 -12.75
N LEU A 63 -5.89 -0.88 -13.33
CA LEU A 63 -5.73 -0.74 -14.77
C LEU A 63 -5.22 -2.03 -15.41
N GLU A 64 -4.20 -2.67 -14.82
CA GLU A 64 -3.66 -3.93 -15.29
C GLU A 64 -4.68 -5.06 -15.23
N LYS A 65 -5.49 -5.13 -14.16
CA LYS A 65 -6.60 -6.10 -14.07
C LYS A 65 -7.71 -5.82 -15.08
N LEU A 66 -8.07 -4.55 -15.30
CA LEU A 66 -9.09 -4.16 -16.28
C LEU A 66 -8.64 -4.39 -17.72
N TRP A 67 -7.35 -4.22 -18.01
CA TRP A 67 -6.79 -4.40 -19.34
C TRP A 67 -6.47 -5.87 -19.67
N LYS A 68 -6.16 -6.69 -18.64
CA LYS A 68 -5.93 -8.13 -18.78
C LYS A 68 -7.22 -8.97 -18.75
N MET A 69 -8.37 -8.37 -18.44
CA MET A 69 -9.70 -9.00 -18.43
C MET A 69 -10.33 -8.95 -19.82
#